data_AF-A0A419DSB1-F1
#
_entry.id   AF-A0A419DSB1-F1
#
_cell.length_a   1.000
_cell.length_b   1.000
_cell.length_c   1.000
_cell.angle_alpha   90.00
_cell.angle_beta   90.00
_cell.angle_gamma   90.00
#
_symmetry.space_group_name_H-M   'P 1'
#
loop_
_entity.id
_entity.type
_entity.pdbx_description
1 polymer ?
#
loop_
_entity_poly.entity_id
_entity_poly.type
_entity_poly.pdbx_seq_one_letter_code
_entity_poly.pdbx_strand_id
1 'polypeptide(L)' 'MRLKEKPYVKAVVYTLEFLLLVVSYIDLWKRPRTRGPKWLWGILIFLVNYLGPVVYLVWGRHPAAPSEPSIQD' A
#
# COMPACT_ATOMS: atom_id res chain seq x y z
N MET A 1 26.48 23.52 20.61
CA MET A 1 26.59 23.22 19.17
C MET A 1 25.19 22.94 18.62
N ARG A 2 24.61 23.89 17.86
CA ARG A 2 23.30 23.74 17.22
C ARG A 2 23.50 22.88 15.98
N LEU A 3 23.32 21.57 16.11
CA LEU A 3 23.36 20.63 14.98
C LEU A 3 22.36 21.15 13.95
N LYS A 4 22.85 21.63 12.80
CA LYS A 4 22.02 22.04 11.68
C LYS A 4 21.19 20.83 11.29
N GLU A 5 19.92 20.83 11.67
CA GLU A 5 18.98 19.79 11.26
C GLU A 5 19.01 19.76 9.75
N LYS A 6 19.52 18.66 9.16
CA LYS A 6 19.68 18.53 7.70
C LYS A 6 18.28 18.42 7.10
N PRO A 7 17.67 19.52 6.62
CA PRO A 7 16.25 19.54 6.28
C PRO A 7 15.98 18.68 5.03
N TYR A 8 17.01 18.48 4.22
CA TYR A 8 16.99 17.66 3.00
C TYR A 8 16.58 16.22 3.27
N VAL A 9 17.02 15.61 4.38
CA VAL A 9 16.68 14.21 4.67
C VAL A 9 15.17 14.07 4.92
N LYS A 10 14.58 14.99 5.69
CA LYS A 10 13.13 15.01 5.94
C LYS A 10 12.37 15.22 4.62
N ALA A 11 12.82 16.15 3.78
CA ALA A 11 12.19 16.41 2.48
C ALA A 11 12.22 15.17 1.57
N VAL A 12 13.34 14.43 1.54
CA VAL A 12 13.45 13.17 0.76
C VAL A 12 12.48 12.12 1.28
N VAL A 13 12.42 11.92 2.60
CA VAL A 13 11.57 10.92 3.25
C VAL A 13 10.09 11.19 2.95
N TYR A 14 9.61 12.42 3.14
CA TYR A 14 8.23 12.79 2.82
C TYR A 14 7.90 12.69 1.32
N THR A 15 8.86 13.00 0.45
CA THR A 15 8.66 12.84 -1.01
C THR A 15 8.49 11.37 -1.38
N LEU A 16 9.29 10.49 -0.77
CA LEU A 16 9.23 9.05 -1.01
C LEU A 16 7.91 8.45 -0.50
N GLU A 17 7.47 8.89 0.68
CA GLU A 17 6.17 8.53 1.27
C GLU A 17 5.01 8.90 0.37
N PHE A 18 5.01 10.14 -0.10
CA PHE A 18 3.95 10.66 -0.95
C PHE A 18 3.88 9.89 -2.26
N LEU A 19 5.04 9.62 -2.89
CA LEU A 19 5.11 8.78 -4.08
C LEU A 19 4.58 7.37 -3.82
N LEU A 20 4.96 6.75 -2.71
CA LEU A 20 4.52 5.41 -2.35
C LEU A 20 3.00 5.34 -2.13
N LEU A 21 2.44 6.35 -1.47
CA LEU A 21 1.00 6.48 -1.24
C LEU A 21 0.25 6.63 -2.57
N VAL A 22 0.70 7.54 -3.44
CA VAL A 22 0.07 7.78 -4.76
C VAL A 22 0.14 6.52 -5.63
N VAL A 23 1.30 5.86 -5.71
CA VAL A 23 1.48 4.62 -6.48
C VAL A 23 0.56 3.53 -5.97
N SER A 24 0.47 3.34 -4.64
CA SER A 24 -0.40 2.33 -4.04
C SER A 24 -1.88 2.60 -4.29
N TYR A 25 -2.29 3.87 -4.23
CA TYR A 25 -3.67 4.26 -4.49
C TYR A 25 -4.07 4.08 -5.96
N ILE A 26 -3.18 4.45 -6.89
CA ILE A 26 -3.38 4.23 -8.33
C ILE A 26 -3.44 2.73 -8.64
N ASP A 27 -2.52 1.94 -8.07
CA ASP A 27 -2.52 0.48 -8.24
C ASP A 27 -3.81 -0.13 -7.70
N LEU A 28 -4.27 0.29 -6.52
CA LEU A 28 -5.55 -0.12 -5.95
C LEU A 28 -6.73 0.21 -6.89
N TRP A 29 -6.76 1.43 -7.44
CA TRP A 29 -7.82 1.85 -8.34
C TRP A 29 -7.85 0.99 -9.62
N LYS A 30 -6.67 0.73 -10.21
CA LYS A 30 -6.53 -0.04 -11.45
C LYS A 30 -6.88 -1.52 -11.28
N ARG A 31 -6.71 -2.09 -10.08
CA ARG A 31 -6.98 -3.52 -9.86
C ARG A 31 -8.48 -3.80 -9.74
N PRO A 32 -9.00 -4.81 -10.47
CA PRO A 32 -10.39 -5.25 -10.34
C PRO A 32 -10.61 -6.13 -9.12
N ARG A 33 -9.59 -6.90 -8.68
CA ARG A 33 -9.64 -7.71 -7.47
C ARG A 33 -8.40 -7.51 -6.61
N THR A 34 -8.62 -7.51 -5.31
CA THR A 34 -7.60 -7.45 -4.26
C THR A 34 -7.81 -8.58 -3.27
N ARG A 35 -6.84 -8.81 -2.40
CA ARG A 35 -6.97 -9.75 -1.28
C ARG A 35 -7.96 -9.21 -0.25
N GLY A 36 -9.24 -9.54 -0.39
CA GLY A 36 -10.32 -8.95 0.41
C GLY A 36 -10.91 -7.67 -0.18
N PRO A 37 -11.75 -6.93 0.57
CA PRO A 37 -12.51 -5.80 0.06
C PRO A 37 -11.59 -4.65 -0.39
N LYS A 38 -11.78 -4.16 -1.62
CA LYS A 38 -10.96 -3.08 -2.20
C LYS A 38 -10.96 -1.81 -1.34
N TRP A 39 -12.11 -1.47 -0.75
CA TRP A 39 -12.27 -0.28 0.10
C TRP A 39 -11.47 -0.39 1.40
N LEU A 40 -11.31 -1.59 1.97
CA LEU A 40 -10.54 -1.82 3.18
C LEU A 40 -9.07 -1.43 2.96
N TRP A 41 -8.51 -1.79 1.80
CA TRP A 41 -7.15 -1.41 1.43
C TRP A 41 -6.98 0.10 1.27
N GLY A 42 -7.98 0.80 0.71
CA GLY A 42 -7.96 2.26 0.62
C GLY A 42 -7.88 2.93 1.99
N ILE A 43 -8.65 2.43 2.97
CA ILE A 43 -8.61 2.92 4.35
C ILE A 43 -7.25 2.63 4.99
N LEU A 44 -6.71 1.41 4.84
CA LEU A 44 -5.41 1.03 5.39
C LEU A 44 -4.26 1.88 4.83
N ILE A 45 -4.25 2.12 3.52
CA ILE A 45 -3.27 2.98 2.85
C ILE A 45 -3.30 4.40 3.46
N PHE A 46 -4.48 4.92 3.78
CA PHE A 46 -4.64 6.26 4.31
C PHE A 46 -4.37 6.37 5.82
N LEU A 47 -4.86 5.42 6.63
CA LEU A 47 -4.73 5.48 8.09
C LEU A 47 -3.33 5.14 8.61
N VAL A 48 -2.60 4.25 7.92
CA VAL A 48 -1.34 3.69 8.42
C VAL A 48 -0.11 4.30 7.73
N ASN A 49 -0.28 5.43 7.01
CA ASN A 49 0.76 6.25 6.35
C ASN A 49 1.82 5.45 5.57
N TYR A 50 2.96 5.11 6.17
CA TYR A 50 4.00 4.31 5.49
C TYR A 50 3.65 2.83 5.40
N LEU A 51 3.09 2.24 6.48
CA LEU A 51 2.88 0.79 6.53
C LEU A 51 1.71 0.36 5.65
N GLY A 52 0.68 1.19 5.52
CA GLY A 52 -0.50 0.89 4.70
C GLY A 52 -0.17 0.59 3.23
N PRO A 53 0.50 1.52 2.50
CA PRO A 53 1.01 1.33 1.15
C PRO A 53 1.91 0.11 1.02
N VAL A 54 2.86 -0.09 1.95
CA VAL A 54 3.80 -1.22 1.91
C VAL A 54 3.06 -2.55 2.06
N VAL A 55 2.17 -2.69 3.05
CA VAL A 55 1.41 -3.92 3.28
C VAL A 55 0.45 -4.19 2.12
N TYR A 56 -0.18 -3.15 1.55
CA TYR A 56 -1.00 -3.30 0.36
C TYR A 56 -0.19 -3.81 -0.84
N LEU A 57 0.96 -3.20 -1.12
CA LEU A 57 1.82 -3.60 -2.24
C LEU A 57 2.43 -4.99 -2.04
N VAL A 58 2.74 -5.41 -0.81
CA VAL A 58 3.30 -6.76 -0.58
C VAL A 58 2.19 -7.81 -0.60
N TRP A 59 1.10 -7.58 0.13
CA TRP A 59 0.08 -8.59 0.42
C TRP A 59 -1.25 -8.35 -0.30
N GLY A 60 -1.77 -7.12 -0.25
CA GLY A 60 -3.09 -6.77 -0.76
C GLY A 60 -3.26 -6.87 -2.28
N ARG A 61 -2.18 -6.64 -3.04
CA ARG A 61 -2.20 -6.62 -4.51
C ARG A 61 -2.40 -7.97 -5.18
N HIS A 62 -2.15 -9.07 -4.47
CA HIS A 62 -2.31 -10.42 -5.00
C HIS A 62 -3.62 -11.01 -4.49
N PRO A 63 -4.62 -11.30 -5.33
CA PRO A 63 -5.78 -12.06 -4.89
C PRO A 63 -5.32 -13.44 -4.34
N ALA A 64 -6.03 -13.96 -3.34
CA ALA A 64 -5.82 -15.34 -2.91
C ALA A 64 -6.08 -16.25 -4.13
N ALA A 65 -5.26 -17.30 -4.28
CA ALA A 65 -5.40 -18.24 -5.38
C ALA A 65 -6.88 -18.63 -5.56
N PRO A 66 -7.36 -18.86 -6.80
CA PRO A 66 -8.70 -19.39 -7.01
C PRO A 66 -8.86 -20.53 -6.02
N SER A 67 -9.89 -20.50 -5.18
CA SER A 67 -10.29 -21.68 -4.45
C SER A 67 -10.40 -22.76 -5.52
N GLU A 68 -9.47 -23.71 -5.55
CA GLU A 68 -9.72 -24.94 -6.29
C GLU A 68 -11.11 -25.37 -5.85
N PRO A 69 -12.10 -25.42 -6.76
CA PRO A 69 -13.34 -26.06 -6.40
C PRO A 69 -12.90 -27.45 -5.99
N SER A 70 -13.03 -27.75 -4.70
CA SER A 70 -12.91 -29.10 -4.18
C SER A 70 -13.71 -29.96 -5.15
N ILE A 71 -12.99 -30.86 -5.82
CA ILE A 71 -13.59 -31.97 -6.55
C ILE A 71 -14.63 -32.55 -5.59
N GLN A 72 -15.89 -32.21 -5.83
CA GLN A 72 -17.02 -32.78 -5.14
C GLN A 72 -18.04 -33.07 -6.23
N ASP A 73 -17.96 -34.35 -6.63
CA ASP A 73 -18.83 -35.18 -7.47
C ASP A 73 -18.75 -34.99 -9.00
#